data_AF-A0A1Q9PAX8-F1
#
_entry.id   AF-A0A1Q9PAX8-F1
#
_cell.length_a   1.000
_cell.length_b   1.000
_cell.length_c   1.000
_cell.angle_alpha   90.00
_cell.angle_beta   90.00
_cell.angle_gamma   90.00
#
_symmetry.space_group_name_H-M   'P 1'
#
loop_
_entity.id
_entity.type
_entity.pdbx_description
1 polymer ?
#
loop_
_entity_poly.entity_id
_entity_poly.type
_entity_poly.pdbx_seq_one_letter_code
_entity_poly.pdbx_strand_id
1 'polypeptide(L)'
;MDEHYIINIDEEEDNVSNRDKPTTFESDDADKELERFLTNQAGPSDRFSSSEVDSYIQQVLQTNRILAIGVGGAGSNAINNIVTRGGIIGATTVGVNTDARHLLSTQAEQKLLIGRELTNGTGAGNDPNIGRAAAEENEEDLRELVRGNDLVFVACGLGKGTGTGAAPYVAKIAQDEGCLVVSVCTLPFASEGQSKMDSALIGLDELNEHSNTIIVVPNEKLLMYAPDFTLWDAFKLADDVLINAVVGLTELIVLPARVNVDFADTKKILRRSGPAVIGVGSGKGENRAIQAITNALSNPLLDIDINSSTGALVNIKANKNISMTEVDTITTMITDQINPKAEFVWGCNIDEVIPDDELSVTVVIAEVKSPYLTKPDDISIEALWRD
;
A
#
# COMPACT_ATOMS: atom_id res chain seq x y z
N MET A 1 -23.37 20.08 -70.86
CA MET A 1 -22.86 20.45 -72.19
C MET A 1 -21.70 19.55 -72.45
N ASP A 2 -21.93 18.69 -73.43
CA ASP A 2 -21.10 17.61 -73.92
C ASP A 2 -19.73 18.08 -74.43
N GLU A 3 -18.77 17.15 -74.47
CA GLU A 3 -17.94 16.80 -75.65
C GLU A 3 -16.89 15.76 -75.21
N HIS A 4 -17.08 14.47 -75.54
CA HIS A 4 -16.57 13.77 -76.74
C HIS A 4 -15.06 13.42 -76.65
N TYR A 5 -14.74 12.13 -76.40
CA TYR A 5 -14.45 11.05 -77.38
C TYR A 5 -12.96 11.01 -77.76
N ILE A 6 -12.29 9.85 -77.69
CA ILE A 6 -11.63 9.16 -78.82
C ILE A 6 -11.36 7.70 -78.39
N ILE A 7 -11.81 6.78 -79.25
CA ILE A 7 -11.57 5.34 -79.27
C ILE A 7 -10.34 5.09 -80.16
N ASN A 8 -9.50 4.09 -79.88
CA ASN A 8 -9.04 3.20 -80.95
C ASN A 8 -8.49 1.87 -80.41
N ILE A 9 -9.06 0.83 -81.02
CA ILE A 9 -8.78 -0.59 -80.97
C ILE A 9 -7.88 -0.86 -82.17
N ASP A 10 -6.83 -1.66 -82.01
CA ASP A 10 -6.11 -2.45 -83.03
C ASP A 10 -5.23 -3.43 -82.23
N GLU A 11 -5.04 -4.70 -82.52
CA GLU A 11 -5.55 -5.65 -83.51
C GLU A 11 -5.24 -7.05 -82.92
N GLU A 12 -6.16 -7.99 -83.13
CA GLU A 12 -5.94 -9.45 -83.15
C GLU A 12 -4.76 -9.79 -84.10
N GLU A 13 -3.99 -10.85 -84.05
CA GLU A 13 -4.11 -12.23 -83.58
C GLU A 13 -2.70 -12.83 -83.87
N ASP A 14 -2.20 -13.80 -83.08
CA ASP A 14 -1.79 -15.08 -83.69
C ASP A 14 -1.23 -16.11 -82.69
N ASN A 15 -1.97 -17.20 -82.61
CA ASN A 15 -1.54 -18.61 -82.62
C ASN A 15 -0.61 -19.20 -81.53
N VAL A 16 -1.28 -19.77 -80.52
CA VAL A 16 -1.33 -21.22 -80.21
C VAL A 16 -0.03 -22.03 -80.36
N SER A 17 0.55 -22.48 -79.25
CA SER A 17 0.53 -23.91 -78.88
C SER A 17 1.25 -24.21 -77.54
N ASN A 18 0.69 -25.21 -76.85
CA ASN A 18 1.21 -26.01 -75.74
C ASN A 18 0.95 -25.58 -74.28
N ARG A 19 -0.17 -26.14 -73.78
CA ARG A 19 -0.30 -27.02 -72.59
C ARG A 19 -0.69 -26.42 -71.23
N ASP A 20 -1.83 -26.97 -70.81
CA ASP A 20 -2.33 -27.31 -69.47
C ASP A 20 -2.96 -26.21 -68.59
N LYS A 21 -4.27 -26.40 -68.39
CA LYS A 21 -5.17 -25.65 -67.52
C LYS A 21 -4.71 -25.76 -66.05
N PRO A 22 -4.71 -24.67 -65.28
CA PRO A 22 -4.72 -24.77 -63.82
C PRO A 22 -6.12 -25.16 -63.36
N THR A 23 -6.15 -26.21 -62.54
CA THR A 23 -7.26 -26.78 -61.81
C THR A 23 -7.94 -25.78 -60.88
N THR A 24 -9.25 -25.98 -60.75
CA THR A 24 -10.19 -25.49 -59.72
C THR A 24 -9.52 -24.97 -58.43
N PHE A 25 -9.75 -23.70 -58.10
CA PHE A 25 -9.60 -23.20 -56.74
C PHE A 25 -10.61 -23.92 -55.84
N GLU A 26 -10.11 -24.60 -54.82
CA GLU A 26 -10.92 -25.31 -53.81
C GLU A 26 -11.74 -24.30 -53.01
N SER A 27 -13.07 -24.42 -53.09
CA SER A 27 -14.04 -23.62 -52.33
C SER A 27 -14.01 -23.91 -50.81
N ASP A 28 -13.29 -24.94 -50.39
CA ASP A 28 -13.35 -25.47 -49.03
C ASP A 28 -12.53 -24.67 -48.02
N ASP A 29 -11.53 -23.89 -48.45
CA ASP A 29 -10.70 -23.11 -47.53
C ASP A 29 -11.33 -21.77 -47.16
N ALA A 30 -12.04 -21.13 -48.10
CA ALA A 30 -12.78 -19.89 -47.83
C ALA A 30 -13.99 -20.14 -46.90
N ASP A 31 -14.68 -21.26 -47.06
CA ASP A 31 -15.80 -21.65 -46.20
C ASP A 31 -15.32 -22.05 -44.78
N LYS A 32 -14.16 -22.69 -44.65
CA LYS A 32 -13.54 -22.97 -43.33
C LYS A 32 -13.03 -21.70 -42.64
N GLU A 33 -12.50 -20.75 -43.39
CA GLU A 33 -12.03 -19.48 -42.84
C GLU A 33 -13.22 -18.60 -42.39
N LEU A 34 -14.31 -18.62 -43.14
CA LEU A 34 -15.59 -17.99 -42.77
C LEU A 34 -16.26 -18.68 -41.58
N GLU A 35 -16.30 -20.02 -41.54
CA GLU A 35 -16.78 -20.78 -40.38
C GLU A 35 -15.96 -20.46 -39.13
N ARG A 36 -14.63 -20.34 -39.25
CA ARG A 36 -13.73 -19.96 -38.15
C ARG A 36 -13.92 -18.51 -37.71
N PHE A 37 -14.23 -17.60 -38.63
CA PHE A 37 -14.57 -16.21 -38.33
C PHE A 37 -15.94 -16.09 -37.65
N LEU A 38 -16.90 -16.94 -38.03
CA LEU A 38 -18.24 -17.00 -37.45
C LEU A 38 -18.26 -17.72 -36.09
N THR A 39 -17.36 -18.71 -35.86
CA THR A 39 -17.20 -19.35 -34.53
C THR A 39 -16.40 -18.49 -33.54
N ASN A 40 -15.52 -17.59 -34.02
CA ASN A 40 -14.77 -16.67 -33.14
C ASN A 40 -15.50 -15.38 -32.79
N GLN A 41 -16.72 -15.15 -33.31
CA GLN A 41 -17.60 -14.15 -32.72
C GLN A 41 -18.35 -14.81 -31.57
N ALA A 42 -17.73 -14.78 -30.38
CA ALA A 42 -18.42 -15.06 -29.13
C ALA A 42 -19.77 -14.33 -29.15
N GLY A 43 -20.86 -15.12 -29.14
CA GLY A 43 -22.20 -14.58 -29.23
C GLY A 43 -22.47 -13.65 -28.04
N PRO A 44 -23.54 -12.84 -28.06
CA PRO A 44 -23.95 -12.08 -26.89
C PRO A 44 -24.10 -12.94 -25.61
N SER A 45 -24.29 -14.26 -25.76
CA SER A 45 -24.43 -15.26 -24.69
C SER A 45 -23.12 -15.66 -24.01
N ASP A 46 -21.99 -15.67 -24.71
CA ASP A 46 -20.74 -16.24 -24.16
C ASP A 46 -20.09 -15.29 -23.15
N ARG A 47 -20.25 -13.97 -23.36
CA ARG A 47 -19.80 -12.91 -22.43
C ARG A 47 -20.44 -12.96 -21.05
N PHE A 48 -21.54 -13.69 -20.90
CA PHE A 48 -22.21 -13.91 -19.61
C PHE A 48 -22.03 -15.35 -19.11
N SER A 49 -21.23 -16.17 -19.80
CA SER A 49 -20.89 -17.51 -19.32
C SER A 49 -20.07 -17.38 -18.05
N SER A 50 -20.43 -18.16 -17.02
CA SER A 50 -19.70 -18.14 -15.75
C SER A 50 -18.22 -18.43 -15.97
N SER A 51 -17.83 -19.30 -16.91
CA SER A 51 -16.41 -19.59 -17.16
C SER A 51 -15.61 -18.40 -17.71
N GLU A 52 -16.16 -17.64 -18.66
CA GLU A 52 -15.46 -16.47 -19.22
C GLU A 52 -15.47 -15.30 -18.23
N VAL A 53 -16.61 -15.07 -17.58
CA VAL A 53 -16.76 -14.05 -16.54
C VAL A 53 -15.86 -14.35 -15.35
N ASP A 54 -15.81 -15.61 -14.87
CA ASP A 54 -14.93 -16.02 -13.77
C ASP A 54 -13.46 -15.92 -14.17
N SER A 55 -13.10 -16.26 -15.41
CA SER A 55 -11.72 -16.11 -15.90
C SER A 55 -11.31 -14.63 -15.96
N TYR A 56 -12.19 -13.75 -16.44
CA TYR A 56 -11.97 -12.30 -16.45
C TYR A 56 -11.90 -11.73 -15.03
N ILE A 57 -12.83 -12.12 -14.15
CA ILE A 57 -12.85 -11.72 -12.73
C ILE A 57 -11.58 -12.21 -12.04
N GLN A 58 -11.16 -13.46 -12.24
CA GLN A 58 -9.92 -13.98 -11.68
C GLN A 58 -8.71 -13.22 -12.21
N GLN A 59 -8.66 -12.87 -13.49
CA GLN A 59 -7.58 -12.06 -14.05
C GLN A 59 -7.53 -10.64 -13.44
N VAL A 60 -8.69 -10.02 -13.21
CA VAL A 60 -8.80 -8.71 -12.54
C VAL A 60 -8.47 -8.80 -11.04
N LEU A 61 -8.83 -9.90 -10.37
CA LEU A 61 -8.56 -10.13 -8.95
C LEU A 61 -7.13 -10.62 -8.68
N GLN A 62 -6.45 -11.26 -9.65
CA GLN A 62 -5.10 -11.82 -9.49
C GLN A 62 -3.98 -10.79 -9.59
N THR A 63 -4.27 -9.57 -10.06
CA THR A 63 -3.27 -8.51 -9.97
C THR A 63 -3.20 -8.05 -8.52
N ASN A 64 -2.14 -8.40 -7.79
CA ASN A 64 -1.82 -7.77 -6.51
C ASN A 64 -1.53 -6.29 -6.79
N ARG A 65 -2.52 -5.41 -6.59
CA ARG A 65 -2.38 -3.97 -6.85
C ARG A 65 -1.90 -3.20 -5.62
N ILE A 66 -1.24 -3.88 -4.68
CA ILE A 66 -0.74 -3.30 -3.44
C ILE A 66 0.75 -3.58 -3.30
N LEU A 67 1.52 -2.52 -3.08
CA LEU A 67 2.94 -2.60 -2.73
C LEU A 67 3.16 -2.15 -1.30
N ALA A 68 4.00 -2.88 -0.57
CA ALA A 68 4.54 -2.45 0.72
C ALA A 68 6.04 -2.17 0.56
N ILE A 69 6.40 -0.88 0.50
CA ILE A 69 7.76 -0.42 0.25
C ILE A 69 8.42 0.03 1.55
N GLY A 70 9.44 -0.69 1.99
CA GLY A 70 10.31 -0.30 3.10
C GLY A 70 11.51 0.51 2.61
N VAL A 71 11.59 1.79 2.98
CA VAL A 71 12.65 2.71 2.56
C VAL A 71 13.69 2.92 3.66
N GLY A 72 14.96 2.73 3.31
CA GLY A 72 16.09 2.86 4.22
C GLY A 72 16.11 1.76 5.29
N GLY A 73 16.88 1.99 6.37
CA GLY A 73 17.17 0.94 7.34
C GLY A 73 15.96 0.46 8.15
N ALA A 74 15.20 1.38 8.74
CA ALA A 74 14.01 1.03 9.52
C ALA A 74 12.91 0.41 8.62
N GLY A 75 12.70 0.95 7.41
CA GLY A 75 11.78 0.35 6.45
C GLY A 75 12.19 -1.07 6.03
N SER A 76 13.49 -1.29 5.77
CA SER A 76 14.03 -2.63 5.48
C SER A 76 13.80 -3.61 6.64
N ASN A 77 13.94 -3.16 7.88
CA ASN A 77 13.65 -3.98 9.07
C ASN A 77 12.17 -4.31 9.20
N ALA A 78 11.28 -3.33 8.98
CA ALA A 78 9.84 -3.55 8.98
C ALA A 78 9.45 -4.62 7.95
N ILE A 79 9.99 -4.54 6.72
CA ILE A 79 9.75 -5.54 5.67
C ILE A 79 10.28 -6.93 6.08
N ASN A 80 11.48 -7.01 6.66
CA ASN A 80 12.01 -8.29 7.17
C ASN A 80 11.09 -8.93 8.19
N ASN A 81 10.58 -8.14 9.12
CA ASN A 81 9.72 -8.62 10.18
C ASN A 81 8.35 -9.04 9.62
N ILE A 82 7.80 -8.30 8.65
CA ILE A 82 6.61 -8.69 7.88
C ILE A 82 6.81 -10.08 7.26
N VAL A 83 7.89 -10.27 6.50
CA VAL A 83 8.17 -11.53 5.80
C VAL A 83 8.36 -12.67 6.79
N THR A 84 9.08 -12.43 7.89
CA THR A 84 9.32 -13.44 8.94
C THR A 84 8.01 -13.88 9.63
N ARG A 85 7.01 -13.00 9.69
CA ARG A 85 5.68 -13.29 10.26
C ARG A 85 4.71 -13.94 9.27
N GLY A 86 5.16 -14.29 8.06
CA GLY A 86 4.35 -14.95 7.03
C GLY A 86 4.00 -14.07 5.83
N GLY A 87 4.53 -12.84 5.76
CA GLY A 87 4.25 -11.90 4.68
C GLY A 87 2.89 -11.19 4.82
N ILE A 88 2.46 -10.55 3.74
CA ILE A 88 1.15 -9.88 3.67
C ILE A 88 0.38 -10.49 2.50
N ILE A 89 -0.80 -11.03 2.77
CA ILE A 89 -1.63 -11.60 1.73
C ILE A 89 -2.07 -10.47 0.79
N GLY A 90 -1.81 -10.63 -0.50
CA GLY A 90 -2.19 -9.72 -1.59
C GLY A 90 -1.44 -8.39 -1.66
N ALA A 91 -0.30 -8.26 -0.96
CA ALA A 91 0.64 -7.19 -1.19
C ALA A 91 2.05 -7.72 -1.47
N THR A 92 2.76 -7.08 -2.40
CA THR A 92 4.16 -7.39 -2.70
C THR A 92 5.07 -6.55 -1.84
N THR A 93 6.02 -7.19 -1.17
CA THR A 93 7.00 -6.53 -0.32
C THR A 93 8.22 -6.05 -1.10
N VAL A 94 8.62 -4.79 -0.89
CA VAL A 94 9.75 -4.17 -1.58
C VAL A 94 10.71 -3.51 -0.59
N GLY A 95 12.01 -3.79 -0.70
CA GLY A 95 13.05 -3.06 0.01
C GLY A 95 13.73 -2.03 -0.88
N VAL A 96 13.80 -0.77 -0.45
CA VAL A 96 14.50 0.31 -1.17
C VAL A 96 15.57 0.89 -0.25
N ASN A 97 16.84 0.85 -0.66
CA ASN A 97 17.92 1.33 0.21
C ASN A 97 19.14 1.79 -0.60
N THR A 98 19.92 2.70 -0.03
CA THR A 98 21.26 3.09 -0.51
C THR A 98 22.38 2.20 0.05
N ASP A 99 22.13 1.51 1.17
CA ASP A 99 23.09 0.58 1.77
C ASP A 99 22.89 -0.83 1.17
N ALA A 100 23.84 -1.23 0.32
CA ALA A 100 23.79 -2.51 -0.37
C ALA A 100 23.92 -3.71 0.58
N ARG A 101 24.62 -3.58 1.72
CA ARG A 101 24.78 -4.67 2.69
C ARG A 101 23.47 -4.91 3.44
N HIS A 102 22.81 -3.84 3.86
CA HIS A 102 21.50 -3.95 4.51
C HIS A 102 20.43 -4.46 3.54
N LEU A 103 20.43 -3.96 2.30
CA LEU A 103 19.49 -4.43 1.29
C LEU A 103 19.70 -5.92 0.93
N LEU A 104 20.95 -6.39 0.92
CA LEU A 104 21.26 -7.79 0.66
C LEU A 104 20.65 -8.72 1.72
N SER A 105 20.71 -8.37 3.00
CA SER A 105 20.12 -9.16 4.09
C SER A 105 18.59 -9.03 4.20
N THR A 106 18.00 -8.03 3.55
CA THR A 106 16.55 -7.81 3.52
C THR A 106 15.83 -8.98 2.83
N GLN A 107 14.66 -9.42 3.28
CA GLN A 107 13.92 -10.60 2.79
C GLN A 107 12.73 -10.23 1.90
N ALA A 108 12.66 -8.98 1.44
CA ALA A 108 11.63 -8.49 0.53
C ALA A 108 11.58 -9.30 -0.78
N GLU A 109 10.38 -9.48 -1.34
CA GLU A 109 10.16 -10.12 -2.64
C GLU A 109 10.89 -9.37 -3.78
N GLN A 110 10.88 -8.05 -3.71
CA GLN A 110 11.59 -7.17 -4.64
C GLN A 110 12.56 -6.25 -3.88
N LYS A 111 13.65 -5.86 -4.53
CA LYS A 111 14.68 -5.00 -3.94
C LYS A 111 15.17 -3.99 -4.96
N LEU A 112 15.33 -2.75 -4.54
CA LEU A 112 15.90 -1.68 -5.35
C LEU A 112 17.04 -1.00 -4.58
N LEU A 113 18.25 -1.11 -5.14
CA LEU A 113 19.41 -0.36 -4.65
C LEU A 113 19.41 1.00 -5.35
N ILE A 114 19.21 2.06 -4.58
CA ILE A 114 19.18 3.44 -5.10
C ILE A 114 20.50 4.17 -4.87
N GLY A 115 20.82 5.14 -5.72
CA GLY A 115 22.03 5.97 -5.62
C GLY A 115 23.31 5.15 -5.75
N ARG A 116 23.36 4.23 -6.72
CA ARG A 116 24.52 3.35 -6.91
C ARG A 116 25.74 4.17 -7.32
N GLU A 117 25.57 5.16 -8.18
CA GLU A 117 26.65 6.02 -8.64
C GLU A 117 27.05 7.02 -7.56
N LEU A 118 26.06 7.58 -6.85
CA LEU A 118 26.29 8.55 -5.77
C LEU A 118 26.97 7.95 -4.53
N THR A 119 26.52 6.77 -4.09
CA THR A 119 26.93 6.20 -2.78
C THR A 119 27.86 5.00 -2.90
N ASN A 120 28.05 4.44 -4.10
CA ASN A 120 28.72 3.15 -4.28
C ASN A 120 28.15 2.02 -3.40
N GLY A 121 26.89 2.12 -2.98
CA GLY A 121 26.22 1.17 -2.12
C GLY A 121 26.63 1.23 -0.64
N THR A 122 27.33 2.28 -0.19
CA THR A 122 27.73 2.43 1.23
C THR A 122 26.71 3.13 2.10
N GLY A 123 25.58 3.57 1.51
CA GLY A 123 24.53 4.30 2.21
C GLY A 123 24.66 5.83 2.14
N ALA A 124 23.56 6.51 2.45
CA ALA A 124 23.47 7.99 2.51
C ALA A 124 24.01 8.61 3.82
N GLY A 125 24.51 7.78 4.75
CA GLY A 125 24.89 8.23 6.08
C GLY A 125 23.72 8.91 6.81
N ASN A 126 23.98 10.08 7.38
CA ASN A 126 22.98 10.89 8.08
C ASN A 126 22.53 12.11 7.27
N ASP A 127 22.72 12.11 5.94
CA ASP A 127 22.37 13.25 5.08
C ASP A 127 21.13 12.94 4.22
N PRO A 128 19.96 13.55 4.51
CA PRO A 128 18.75 13.39 3.72
C PRO A 128 18.91 13.82 2.26
N ASN A 129 19.78 14.79 1.95
CA ASN A 129 19.97 15.26 0.58
C ASN A 129 20.57 14.15 -0.30
N ILE A 130 21.48 13.34 0.26
CA ILE A 130 22.04 12.18 -0.44
C ILE A 130 20.95 11.12 -0.65
N GLY A 131 20.10 10.88 0.35
CA GLY A 131 18.96 9.96 0.23
C GLY A 131 17.99 10.37 -0.88
N ARG A 132 17.68 11.66 -0.97
CA ARG A 132 16.84 12.24 -2.02
C ARG A 132 17.47 12.12 -3.39
N ALA A 133 18.72 12.58 -3.54
CA ALA A 133 19.45 12.50 -4.81
C ALA A 133 19.60 11.05 -5.31
N ALA A 134 19.76 10.10 -4.39
CA ALA A 134 19.77 8.67 -4.71
C ALA A 134 18.43 8.18 -5.27
N ALA A 135 17.30 8.66 -4.74
CA ALA A 135 15.99 8.31 -5.27
C ALA A 135 15.73 8.98 -6.63
N GLU A 136 16.20 10.21 -6.82
CA GLU A 136 16.15 10.94 -8.10
C GLU A 136 17.00 10.23 -9.18
N GLU A 137 18.19 9.72 -8.84
CA GLU A 137 19.04 8.90 -9.74
C GLU A 137 18.28 7.68 -10.29
N ASN A 138 17.39 7.10 -9.49
CA ASN A 138 16.64 5.87 -9.80
C ASN A 138 15.14 6.13 -10.07
N GLU A 139 14.78 7.32 -10.55
CA GLU A 139 13.39 7.69 -10.78
C GLU A 139 12.64 6.72 -11.71
N GLU A 140 13.24 6.29 -12.81
CA GLU A 140 12.57 5.41 -13.77
C GLU A 140 12.35 4.00 -13.19
N ASP A 141 13.32 3.49 -12.41
CA ASP A 141 13.16 2.21 -11.70
C ASP A 141 12.04 2.29 -10.67
N LEU A 142 11.95 3.41 -9.93
CA LEU A 142 10.87 3.66 -8.98
C LEU A 142 9.50 3.76 -9.67
N ARG A 143 9.45 4.42 -10.83
CA ARG A 143 8.23 4.53 -11.65
C ARG A 143 7.76 3.16 -12.13
N GLU A 144 8.67 2.35 -12.67
CA GLU A 144 8.36 0.99 -13.09
C GLU A 144 7.86 0.13 -11.92
N LEU A 145 8.50 0.26 -10.76
CA LEU A 145 8.14 -0.47 -9.55
C LEU A 145 6.70 -0.20 -9.09
N VAL A 146 6.27 1.07 -9.09
CA VAL A 146 4.95 1.46 -8.56
C VAL A 146 3.83 1.41 -9.60
N ARG A 147 4.14 1.47 -10.89
CA ARG A 147 3.16 1.54 -11.97
C ARG A 147 2.16 0.38 -11.94
N GLY A 148 0.87 0.70 -12.14
CA GLY A 148 -0.22 -0.28 -12.21
C GLY A 148 -0.84 -0.65 -10.86
N ASN A 149 -0.21 -0.26 -9.75
CA ASN A 149 -0.73 -0.48 -8.41
C ASN A 149 -1.85 0.50 -8.05
N ASP A 150 -2.79 0.06 -7.22
CA ASP A 150 -3.87 0.87 -6.68
C ASP A 150 -3.48 1.58 -5.39
N LEU A 151 -2.59 0.95 -4.62
CA LEU A 151 -2.20 1.36 -3.27
C LEU A 151 -0.72 1.06 -3.05
N VAL A 152 0.00 2.03 -2.50
CA VAL A 152 1.39 1.90 -2.10
C VAL A 152 1.52 2.31 -0.64
N PHE A 153 2.01 1.39 0.18
CA PHE A 153 2.47 1.69 1.53
C PHE A 153 3.94 2.08 1.49
N VAL A 154 4.29 3.22 2.08
CA VAL A 154 5.68 3.67 2.24
C VAL A 154 6.04 3.64 3.71
N ALA A 155 6.86 2.67 4.11
CA ALA A 155 7.33 2.51 5.49
C ALA A 155 8.78 3.01 5.64
N CYS A 156 9.02 3.94 6.56
CA CYS A 156 10.37 4.47 6.79
C CYS A 156 10.61 4.93 8.24
N GLY A 157 11.87 5.02 8.63
CA GLY A 157 12.27 5.74 9.85
C GLY A 157 12.91 7.06 9.48
N LEU A 158 12.38 8.14 10.04
CA LEU A 158 12.85 9.51 9.77
C LEU A 158 14.00 9.89 10.70
N GLY A 159 14.80 10.86 10.27
CA GLY A 159 15.94 11.42 11.02
C GLY A 159 17.33 10.93 10.58
N LYS A 160 17.41 10.04 9.58
CA LYS A 160 18.68 9.60 8.94
C LYS A 160 18.63 9.81 7.42
N GLY A 161 19.73 9.57 6.70
CA GLY A 161 19.81 9.96 5.29
C GLY A 161 18.78 9.30 4.37
N THR A 162 18.82 7.98 4.23
CA THR A 162 18.02 7.27 3.22
C THR A 162 16.52 7.38 3.46
N GLY A 163 16.04 7.05 4.66
CA GLY A 163 14.60 7.07 4.96
C GLY A 163 14.00 8.46 4.80
N THR A 164 14.63 9.47 5.41
CA THR A 164 14.14 10.86 5.39
C THR A 164 14.18 11.47 3.99
N GLY A 165 15.22 11.20 3.20
CA GLY A 165 15.38 11.80 1.88
C GLY A 165 14.67 11.07 0.76
N ALA A 166 14.70 9.73 0.77
CA ALA A 166 14.16 8.93 -0.33
C ALA A 166 12.65 8.66 -0.17
N ALA A 167 12.13 8.50 1.06
CA ALA A 167 10.72 8.14 1.24
C ALA A 167 9.73 9.18 0.67
N PRO A 168 9.93 10.50 0.85
CA PRO A 168 9.06 11.49 0.21
C PRO A 168 9.10 11.42 -1.32
N TYR A 169 10.27 11.16 -1.90
CA TYR A 169 10.42 11.00 -3.35
C TYR A 169 9.69 9.75 -3.87
N VAL A 170 9.81 8.62 -3.16
CA VAL A 170 9.08 7.38 -3.48
C VAL A 170 7.58 7.63 -3.43
N ALA A 171 7.09 8.30 -2.38
CA ALA A 171 5.68 8.67 -2.23
C ALA A 171 5.21 9.57 -3.38
N LYS A 172 6.01 10.57 -3.75
CA LYS A 172 5.73 11.45 -4.89
C LYS A 172 5.58 10.68 -6.19
N ILE A 173 6.51 9.80 -6.52
CA ILE A 173 6.44 9.00 -7.76
C ILE A 173 5.22 8.07 -7.76
N ALA A 174 4.89 7.45 -6.62
CA ALA A 174 3.67 6.64 -6.50
C ALA A 174 2.41 7.48 -6.72
N GLN A 175 2.35 8.69 -6.16
CA GLN A 175 1.23 9.61 -6.35
C GLN A 175 1.12 10.09 -7.81
N ASP A 176 2.25 10.41 -8.45
CA ASP A 176 2.34 10.83 -9.86
C ASP A 176 1.84 9.71 -10.80
N GLU A 177 2.08 8.44 -10.48
CA GLU A 177 1.55 7.27 -11.20
C GLU A 177 0.09 6.91 -10.83
N GLY A 178 -0.57 7.70 -9.97
CA GLY A 178 -1.99 7.57 -9.64
C GLY A 178 -2.32 6.58 -8.53
N CYS A 179 -1.32 6.11 -7.79
CA CYS A 179 -1.52 5.23 -6.62
C CYS A 179 -2.14 6.01 -5.46
N LEU A 180 -2.97 5.33 -4.65
CA LEU A 180 -3.25 5.79 -3.29
C LEU A 180 -1.99 5.59 -2.46
N VAL A 181 -1.48 6.63 -1.79
CA VAL A 181 -0.25 6.54 -0.99
C VAL A 181 -0.56 6.63 0.49
N VAL A 182 -0.18 5.59 1.24
CA VAL A 182 -0.25 5.56 2.71
C VAL A 182 1.15 5.45 3.26
N SER A 183 1.62 6.50 3.95
CA SER A 183 2.94 6.51 4.55
C SER A 183 2.86 6.17 6.03
N VAL A 184 3.74 5.28 6.49
CA VAL A 184 3.87 4.94 7.91
C VAL A 184 5.31 5.22 8.33
N CYS A 185 5.52 6.19 9.19
CA CYS A 185 6.85 6.66 9.53
C CYS A 185 7.09 6.78 11.03
N THR A 186 8.31 6.45 11.47
CA THR A 186 8.73 6.67 12.86
C THR A 186 9.54 7.96 13.00
N LEU A 187 9.31 8.68 14.11
CA LEU A 187 10.17 9.78 14.55
C LEU A 187 11.25 9.27 15.52
N PRO A 188 12.46 9.84 15.51
CA PRO A 188 13.57 9.35 16.31
C PRO A 188 13.34 9.55 17.81
N PHE A 189 14.04 8.76 18.65
CA PHE A 189 14.07 8.99 20.10
C PHE A 189 14.78 10.30 20.44
N ALA A 190 14.43 10.93 21.57
CA ALA A 190 15.15 12.12 22.04
C ALA A 190 16.65 11.84 22.26
N SER A 191 16.98 10.62 22.71
CA SER A 191 18.36 10.15 22.92
C SER A 191 19.20 10.08 21.63
N GLU A 192 18.56 10.06 20.46
CA GLU A 192 19.27 10.05 19.18
C GLU A 192 19.79 11.42 18.76
N GLY A 193 19.31 12.50 19.39
CA GLY A 193 19.82 13.86 19.28
C GLY A 193 18.93 14.80 18.44
N GLN A 194 18.98 16.08 18.79
CA GLN A 194 18.19 17.18 18.21
C GLN A 194 18.28 17.25 16.68
N SER A 195 19.49 17.19 16.12
CA SER A 195 19.72 17.31 14.68
C SER A 195 18.99 16.24 13.85
N LYS A 196 18.78 15.05 14.40
CA LYS A 196 17.98 14.01 13.73
C LYS A 196 16.49 14.29 13.81
N MET A 197 16.01 14.84 14.92
CA MET A 197 14.62 15.26 15.04
C MET A 197 14.30 16.40 14.06
N ASP A 198 15.18 17.40 13.97
CA ASP A 198 15.03 18.50 12.99
C ASP A 198 14.93 17.96 11.56
N SER A 199 15.85 17.05 11.20
CA SER A 199 15.85 16.39 9.89
C SER A 199 14.57 15.57 9.68
N ALA A 200 14.11 14.86 10.72
CA ALA A 200 12.91 14.05 10.66
C ALA A 200 11.66 14.89 10.42
N LEU A 201 11.52 16.05 11.08
CA LEU A 201 10.38 16.94 10.91
C LEU A 201 10.34 17.54 9.50
N ILE A 202 11.48 17.91 8.92
CA ILE A 202 11.56 18.38 7.53
C ILE A 202 11.12 17.27 6.56
N GLY A 203 11.66 16.05 6.72
CA GLY A 203 11.26 14.92 5.87
C GLY A 203 9.81 14.47 6.10
N LEU A 204 9.28 14.66 7.31
CA LEU A 204 7.88 14.37 7.64
C LEU A 204 6.93 15.31 6.88
N ASP A 205 7.24 16.60 6.85
CA ASP A 205 6.45 17.61 6.13
C ASP A 205 6.42 17.28 4.62
N GLU A 206 7.58 17.02 4.02
CA GLU A 206 7.67 16.63 2.61
C GLU A 206 6.95 15.30 2.31
N LEU A 207 7.07 14.31 3.21
CA LEU A 207 6.36 13.04 3.07
C LEU A 207 4.84 13.23 3.13
N ASN A 208 4.36 14.11 4.01
CA ASN A 208 2.96 14.43 4.16
C ASN A 208 2.38 15.09 2.90
N GLU A 209 3.12 15.98 2.22
CA GLU A 209 2.69 16.58 0.95
C GLU A 209 2.40 15.54 -0.15
N HIS A 210 3.12 14.42 -0.13
CA HIS A 210 3.03 13.36 -1.13
C HIS A 210 2.26 12.12 -0.67
N SER A 211 1.61 12.18 0.50
CA SER A 211 0.82 11.09 1.06
C SER A 211 -0.65 11.44 1.13
N ASN A 212 -1.53 10.49 0.82
CA ASN A 212 -2.97 10.66 1.05
C ASN A 212 -3.33 10.45 2.52
N THR A 213 -2.64 9.51 3.17
CA THR A 213 -2.69 9.25 4.61
C THR A 213 -1.26 9.13 5.14
N ILE A 214 -0.97 9.74 6.28
CA ILE A 214 0.30 9.58 6.96
C ILE A 214 0.09 9.17 8.41
N ILE A 215 0.70 8.05 8.81
CA ILE A 215 0.70 7.53 10.18
C ILE A 215 2.06 7.83 10.79
N VAL A 216 2.07 8.71 11.79
CA VAL A 216 3.30 9.13 12.48
C VAL A 216 3.41 8.37 13.80
N VAL A 217 4.52 7.65 13.97
CA VAL A 217 4.84 6.87 15.16
C VAL A 217 5.97 7.56 15.92
N PRO A 218 5.67 8.38 16.94
CA PRO A 218 6.69 8.98 17.79
C PRO A 218 7.33 7.92 18.69
N ASN A 219 8.59 7.57 18.44
CA ASN A 219 9.29 6.55 19.24
C ASN A 219 9.38 6.91 20.72
N GLU A 220 9.40 8.21 21.07
CA GLU A 220 9.43 8.67 22.46
C GLU A 220 8.19 8.25 23.25
N LYS A 221 7.00 8.27 22.64
CA LYS A 221 5.74 7.83 23.29
C LYS A 221 5.76 6.34 23.63
N LEU A 222 6.56 5.54 22.91
CA LEU A 222 6.74 4.11 23.20
C LEU A 222 7.53 3.91 24.50
N LEU A 223 8.49 4.78 24.82
CA LEU A 223 9.27 4.71 26.08
C LEU A 223 8.43 5.10 27.30
N MET A 224 7.55 6.09 27.16
CA MET A 224 6.70 6.55 28.27
C MET A 224 5.77 5.44 28.80
N TYR A 225 5.31 4.57 27.91
CA TYR A 225 4.44 3.44 28.26
C TYR A 225 5.22 2.26 28.84
N ALA A 226 6.49 2.12 28.45
CA ALA A 226 7.31 0.97 28.80
C ALA A 226 8.66 1.41 29.39
N PRO A 227 8.66 2.03 30.59
CA PRO A 227 9.87 2.63 31.18
C PRO A 227 10.97 1.61 31.48
N ASP A 228 10.62 0.33 31.60
CA ASP A 228 11.57 -0.78 31.83
C ASP A 228 12.19 -1.33 30.52
N PHE A 229 11.77 -0.83 29.35
CA PHE A 229 12.28 -1.34 28.08
C PHE A 229 13.73 -0.95 27.87
N THR A 230 14.51 -1.88 27.33
CA THR A 230 15.81 -1.53 26.76
C THR A 230 15.59 -0.75 25.45
N LEU A 231 16.62 -0.02 25.01
CA LEU A 231 16.59 0.65 23.71
C LEU A 231 16.26 -0.32 22.56
N TRP A 232 16.72 -1.58 22.65
CA TRP A 232 16.42 -2.61 21.66
C TRP A 232 14.95 -3.05 21.67
N ASP A 233 14.34 -3.14 22.86
CA ASP A 233 12.93 -3.48 22.98
C ASP A 233 12.05 -2.36 22.43
N ALA A 234 12.45 -1.10 22.65
CA ALA A 234 11.77 0.06 22.08
C ALA A 234 11.84 0.10 20.55
N PHE A 235 13.01 -0.20 19.95
CA PHE A 235 13.12 -0.30 18.49
C PHE A 235 12.24 -1.43 17.92
N LYS A 236 12.21 -2.59 18.58
CA LYS A 236 11.33 -3.69 18.17
C LYS A 236 9.85 -3.31 18.27
N LEU A 237 9.47 -2.59 19.33
CA LEU A 237 8.11 -2.11 19.49
C LEU A 237 7.73 -1.12 18.38
N ALA A 238 8.63 -0.21 18.02
CA ALA A 238 8.43 0.73 16.91
C ALA A 238 8.26 -0.01 15.57
N ASP A 239 9.13 -0.99 15.29
CA ASP A 239 9.00 -1.85 14.12
C ASP A 239 7.67 -2.61 14.13
N ASP A 240 7.24 -3.14 15.28
CA ASP A 240 5.97 -3.85 15.43
C ASP A 240 4.75 -2.96 15.14
N VAL A 241 4.78 -1.70 15.54
CA VAL A 241 3.75 -0.72 15.17
C VAL A 241 3.72 -0.50 13.66
N LEU A 242 4.88 -0.32 13.01
CA LEU A 242 4.97 -0.17 11.55
C LEU A 242 4.37 -1.38 10.82
N ILE A 243 4.74 -2.59 11.26
CA ILE A 243 4.24 -3.85 10.70
C ILE A 243 2.72 -3.93 10.86
N ASN A 244 2.22 -3.72 12.07
CA ASN A 244 0.79 -3.85 12.35
C ASN A 244 -0.04 -2.84 11.57
N ALA A 245 0.50 -1.63 11.31
CA ALA A 245 -0.14 -0.65 10.45
C ALA A 245 -0.27 -1.14 9.01
N VAL A 246 0.84 -1.57 8.41
CA VAL A 246 0.85 -2.03 7.02
C VAL A 246 0.02 -3.31 6.86
N VAL A 247 0.21 -4.30 7.75
CA VAL A 247 -0.54 -5.56 7.72
C VAL A 247 -2.02 -5.32 7.99
N GLY A 248 -2.38 -4.58 9.04
CA GLY A 248 -3.78 -4.37 9.41
C GLY A 248 -4.58 -3.61 8.35
N LEU A 249 -3.97 -2.57 7.74
CA LEU A 249 -4.60 -1.85 6.64
C LEU A 249 -4.69 -2.69 5.36
N THR A 250 -3.66 -3.48 5.05
CA THR A 250 -3.69 -4.36 3.88
C THR A 250 -4.71 -5.49 4.05
N GLU A 251 -4.78 -6.11 5.22
CA GLU A 251 -5.75 -7.17 5.52
C GLU A 251 -7.20 -6.66 5.47
N LEU A 252 -7.46 -5.41 5.85
CA LEU A 252 -8.78 -4.78 5.73
C LEU A 252 -9.17 -4.52 4.25
N ILE A 253 -8.18 -4.44 3.36
CA ILE A 253 -8.34 -4.07 1.95
C ILE A 253 -8.41 -5.29 1.04
N VAL A 254 -7.49 -6.24 1.22
CA VAL A 254 -7.29 -7.39 0.32
C VAL A 254 -8.21 -8.53 0.66
N LEU A 255 -8.29 -8.88 1.95
CA LEU A 255 -9.06 -10.04 2.34
C LEU A 255 -10.53 -9.63 2.24
N PRO A 256 -11.36 -10.37 1.47
CA PRO A 256 -12.80 -10.23 1.59
C PRO A 256 -13.13 -10.61 3.03
N ALA A 257 -13.28 -9.61 3.90
CA ALA A 257 -13.77 -9.82 5.25
C ALA A 257 -15.06 -10.64 5.12
N ARG A 258 -15.20 -11.72 5.88
CA ARG A 258 -16.43 -12.55 5.81
C ARG A 258 -17.67 -11.71 6.15
N VAL A 259 -17.47 -10.56 6.80
CA VAL A 259 -18.48 -9.56 7.08
C VAL A 259 -17.93 -8.16 6.74
N ASN A 260 -18.61 -7.53 5.77
CA ASN A 260 -18.64 -6.11 5.38
C ASN A 260 -17.33 -5.28 5.39
N VAL A 261 -16.56 -5.29 4.29
CA VAL A 261 -15.79 -4.12 3.85
C VAL A 261 -15.85 -4.04 2.32
N ASP A 262 -16.29 -2.90 1.79
CA ASP A 262 -16.08 -2.54 0.38
C ASP A 262 -14.73 -1.81 0.27
N PHE A 263 -13.86 -2.28 -0.61
CA PHE A 263 -12.59 -1.64 -0.93
C PHE A 263 -12.78 -0.15 -1.29
N ALA A 264 -13.89 0.19 -1.95
CA ALA A 264 -14.20 1.56 -2.33
C ALA A 264 -14.35 2.49 -1.11
N ASP A 265 -14.98 2.01 -0.03
CA ASP A 265 -15.21 2.79 1.19
C ASP A 265 -13.90 3.00 1.97
N THR A 266 -13.08 1.95 2.10
CA THR A 266 -11.74 2.09 2.70
C THR A 266 -10.87 3.07 1.90
N LYS A 267 -10.88 2.96 0.56
CA LYS A 267 -10.14 3.86 -0.31
C LYS A 267 -10.62 5.31 -0.18
N LYS A 268 -11.92 5.52 0.07
CA LYS A 268 -12.51 6.85 0.26
C LYS A 268 -12.00 7.53 1.52
N ILE A 269 -11.98 6.82 2.65
CA ILE A 269 -11.43 7.32 3.92
C ILE A 269 -9.96 7.68 3.74
N LEU A 270 -9.14 6.75 3.24
CA LEU A 270 -7.68 6.92 3.11
C LEU A 270 -7.27 8.02 2.09
N ARG A 271 -8.06 8.25 1.03
CA ARG A 271 -7.75 9.27 0.01
C ARG A 271 -7.63 10.69 0.53
N ARG A 272 -8.26 11.01 1.66
CA ARG A 272 -8.34 12.37 2.22
C ARG A 272 -8.02 12.44 3.71
N SER A 273 -7.40 11.40 4.27
CA SER A 273 -7.19 11.32 5.70
C SER A 273 -6.14 12.30 6.22
N GLY A 274 -5.13 12.66 5.42
CA GLY A 274 -4.00 13.43 5.95
C GLY A 274 -3.36 12.70 7.14
N PRO A 275 -3.06 13.37 8.26
CA PRO A 275 -2.54 12.70 9.44
C PRO A 275 -3.55 11.69 10.01
N ALA A 276 -3.05 10.52 10.36
CA ALA A 276 -3.80 9.43 10.99
C ALA A 276 -2.99 8.85 12.14
N VAL A 277 -3.71 8.19 13.06
CA VAL A 277 -3.12 7.47 14.18
C VAL A 277 -3.59 6.03 14.20
N ILE A 278 -2.76 5.16 14.75
CA ILE A 278 -3.04 3.73 14.84
C ILE A 278 -3.03 3.27 16.29
N GLY A 279 -4.05 2.49 16.65
CA GLY A 279 -4.11 1.73 17.89
C GLY A 279 -4.16 0.24 17.57
N VAL A 280 -3.37 -0.56 18.28
CA VAL A 280 -3.41 -2.02 18.19
C VAL A 280 -3.60 -2.58 19.58
N GLY A 281 -4.51 -3.53 19.72
CA GLY A 281 -4.78 -4.19 20.99
C GLY A 281 -5.20 -5.64 20.80
N SER A 282 -4.92 -6.46 21.80
CA SER A 282 -5.38 -7.84 21.88
C SER A 282 -6.05 -8.09 23.22
N GLY A 283 -6.91 -9.10 23.26
CA GLY A 283 -7.64 -9.49 24.46
C GLY A 283 -7.83 -11.00 24.52
N LYS A 284 -8.04 -11.50 25.74
CA LYS A 284 -8.19 -12.94 26.00
C LYS A 284 -9.32 -13.27 26.98
N GLY A 285 -9.96 -14.42 26.78
CA GLY A 285 -11.01 -14.96 27.64
C GLY A 285 -12.38 -14.31 27.41
N GLU A 286 -13.26 -14.35 28.42
CA GLU A 286 -14.66 -13.90 28.29
C GLU A 286 -14.81 -12.42 27.90
N ASN A 287 -13.88 -11.57 28.32
CA ASN A 287 -13.90 -10.13 28.03
C ASN A 287 -12.89 -9.73 26.93
N ARG A 288 -12.49 -10.66 26.07
CA ARG A 288 -11.46 -10.40 25.05
C ARG A 288 -11.78 -9.22 24.13
N ALA A 289 -13.05 -8.99 23.78
CA ALA A 289 -13.46 -7.87 22.93
C ALA A 289 -13.23 -6.51 23.61
N ILE A 290 -13.70 -6.38 24.86
CA ILE A 290 -13.52 -5.18 25.67
C ILE A 290 -12.03 -4.92 25.92
N GLN A 291 -11.28 -5.97 26.28
CA GLN A 291 -9.84 -5.85 26.52
C GLN A 291 -9.11 -5.40 25.25
N ALA A 292 -9.35 -6.03 24.11
CA ALA A 292 -8.66 -5.70 22.87
C ALA A 292 -8.93 -4.27 22.45
N ILE A 293 -10.19 -3.82 22.49
CA ILE A 293 -10.52 -2.46 22.08
C ILE A 293 -10.05 -1.40 23.08
N THR A 294 -10.10 -1.70 24.39
CA THR A 294 -9.53 -0.84 25.42
C THR A 294 -8.02 -0.72 25.26
N ASN A 295 -7.33 -1.82 24.98
CA ASN A 295 -5.88 -1.82 24.73
C ASN A 295 -5.53 -1.08 23.44
N ALA A 296 -6.34 -1.21 22.39
CA ALA A 296 -6.17 -0.47 21.15
C ALA A 296 -6.35 1.04 21.37
N LEU A 297 -7.38 1.46 22.12
CA LEU A 297 -7.73 2.85 22.40
C LEU A 297 -6.82 3.54 23.43
N SER A 298 -6.28 2.77 24.38
CA SER A 298 -5.29 3.25 25.37
C SER A 298 -3.86 3.21 24.84
N ASN A 299 -3.68 2.91 23.55
CA ASN A 299 -2.38 2.93 22.92
C ASN A 299 -1.79 4.36 22.97
N PRO A 300 -0.52 4.53 23.40
CA PRO A 300 0.13 5.86 23.50
C PRO A 300 0.14 6.66 22.19
N LEU A 301 -0.01 5.98 21.05
CA LEU A 301 -0.08 6.62 19.74
C LEU A 301 -1.43 7.29 19.48
N LEU A 302 -2.46 6.99 20.27
CA LEU A 302 -3.78 7.61 20.27
C LEU A 302 -3.96 8.71 21.32
N ASP A 303 -2.87 9.17 21.95
CA ASP A 303 -2.87 10.26 22.95
C ASP A 303 -3.07 11.64 22.30
N ILE A 304 -4.08 11.74 21.43
CA ILE A 304 -4.50 12.95 20.72
C ILE A 304 -6.03 13.02 20.68
N ASP A 305 -6.57 14.21 20.42
CA ASP A 305 -8.03 14.38 20.35
C ASP A 305 -8.63 13.75 19.09
N ILE A 306 -9.10 12.52 19.23
CA ILE A 306 -9.76 11.73 18.18
C ILE A 306 -11.23 12.11 17.96
N ASN A 307 -11.84 12.95 18.81
CA ASN A 307 -13.23 13.41 18.63
C ASN A 307 -13.40 14.29 17.38
N SER A 308 -12.29 14.86 16.89
CA SER A 308 -12.26 15.70 15.69
C SER A 308 -12.09 14.91 14.39
N SER A 309 -11.89 13.58 14.47
CA SER A 309 -11.67 12.71 13.30
C SER A 309 -12.83 12.73 12.31
N THR A 310 -12.52 12.47 11.04
CA THR A 310 -13.53 12.37 9.97
C THR A 310 -13.71 10.95 9.46
N GLY A 311 -12.81 10.04 9.84
CA GLY A 311 -12.88 8.65 9.45
C GLY A 311 -12.23 7.71 10.47
N ALA A 312 -12.71 6.48 10.53
CA ALA A 312 -12.07 5.41 11.27
C ALA A 312 -12.21 4.06 10.55
N LEU A 313 -11.12 3.29 10.57
CA LEU A 313 -11.01 1.94 10.05
C LEU A 313 -10.73 0.98 11.20
N VAL A 314 -11.49 -0.10 11.32
CA VAL A 314 -11.31 -1.11 12.36
C VAL A 314 -11.14 -2.49 11.75
N ASN A 315 -9.95 -3.08 11.86
CA ASN A 315 -9.70 -4.48 11.49
C ASN A 315 -9.76 -5.36 12.74
N ILE A 316 -10.69 -6.32 12.76
CA ILE A 316 -10.84 -7.31 13.83
C ILE A 316 -10.30 -8.62 13.31
N LYS A 317 -9.33 -9.22 14.02
CA LYS A 317 -8.78 -10.54 13.70
C LYS A 317 -9.08 -11.52 14.83
N ALA A 318 -9.81 -12.58 14.53
CA ALA A 318 -10.26 -13.56 15.53
C ALA A 318 -10.47 -14.94 14.90
N ASN A 319 -10.62 -15.97 15.73
CA ASN A 319 -11.10 -17.28 15.27
C ASN A 319 -12.60 -17.21 14.88
N LYS A 320 -13.11 -18.24 14.20
CA LYS A 320 -14.51 -18.37 13.75
C LYS A 320 -15.56 -18.33 14.86
N ASN A 321 -15.12 -18.44 16.11
CA ASN A 321 -15.95 -18.39 17.30
C ASN A 321 -16.25 -16.96 17.80
N ILE A 322 -15.84 -15.92 17.07
CA ILE A 322 -16.25 -14.54 17.37
C ILE A 322 -17.76 -14.37 17.22
N SER A 323 -18.39 -13.76 18.22
CA SER A 323 -19.82 -13.49 18.27
C SER A 323 -20.16 -12.08 17.78
N MET A 324 -21.40 -11.88 17.34
CA MET A 324 -21.86 -10.55 16.93
C MET A 324 -21.85 -9.55 18.11
N THR A 325 -22.08 -10.01 19.34
CA THR A 325 -22.00 -9.18 20.54
C THR A 325 -20.59 -8.63 20.77
N GLU A 326 -19.55 -9.43 20.49
CA GLU A 326 -18.16 -8.97 20.58
C GLU A 326 -17.85 -7.90 19.53
N VAL A 327 -18.34 -8.07 18.31
CA VAL A 327 -18.21 -7.08 17.23
C VAL A 327 -18.96 -5.79 17.57
N ASP A 328 -20.20 -5.90 18.05
CA ASP A 328 -21.03 -4.76 18.48
C ASP A 328 -20.37 -3.97 19.62
N THR A 329 -19.74 -4.68 20.56
CA THR A 329 -18.97 -4.05 21.65
C THR A 329 -17.79 -3.24 21.10
N ILE A 330 -16.99 -3.82 20.21
CA ILE A 330 -15.82 -3.16 19.62
C ILE A 330 -16.24 -1.91 18.82
N THR A 331 -17.26 -2.06 17.97
CA THR A 331 -17.75 -0.98 17.10
C THR A 331 -18.41 0.16 17.89
N THR A 332 -19.21 -0.16 18.91
CA THR A 332 -19.82 0.84 19.80
C THR A 332 -18.75 1.63 20.57
N MET A 333 -17.78 0.95 21.17
CA MET A 333 -16.73 1.62 21.94
C MET A 333 -15.88 2.59 21.11
N ILE A 334 -15.67 2.31 19.82
CA ILE A 334 -14.96 3.22 18.91
C ILE A 334 -15.86 4.39 18.48
N THR A 335 -17.08 4.09 18.06
CA THR A 335 -18.02 5.12 17.57
C THR A 335 -18.39 6.13 18.65
N ASP A 336 -18.35 5.74 19.93
CA ASP A 336 -18.54 6.64 21.08
C ASP A 336 -17.36 7.61 21.31
N GLN A 337 -16.17 7.34 20.78
CA GLN A 337 -14.95 8.16 20.97
C GLN A 337 -14.57 9.02 19.77
N ILE A 338 -15.13 8.73 18.59
CA ILE A 338 -14.89 9.49 17.37
C ILE A 338 -16.04 10.45 17.10
N ASN A 339 -15.88 11.31 16.09
CA ASN A 339 -16.94 12.20 15.68
C ASN A 339 -18.18 11.39 15.24
N PRO A 340 -19.40 11.71 15.71
CA PRO A 340 -20.63 11.03 15.28
C PRO A 340 -20.93 11.14 13.78
N LYS A 341 -20.25 12.05 13.07
CA LYS A 341 -20.35 12.22 11.62
C LYS A 341 -19.16 11.62 10.85
N ALA A 342 -18.20 11.00 11.55
CA ALA A 342 -17.08 10.34 10.90
C ALA A 342 -17.56 9.15 10.06
N GLU A 343 -16.91 8.93 8.92
CA GLU A 343 -17.08 7.71 8.16
C GLU A 343 -16.47 6.54 8.94
N PHE A 344 -17.23 5.47 9.15
CA PHE A 344 -16.79 4.33 9.94
C PHE A 344 -16.84 3.06 9.11
N VAL A 345 -15.69 2.44 8.92
CA VAL A 345 -15.55 1.14 8.23
C VAL A 345 -14.90 0.17 9.18
N TRP A 346 -15.45 -1.04 9.26
CA TRP A 346 -14.88 -2.11 10.07
C TRP A 346 -14.90 -3.41 9.28
N GLY A 347 -13.88 -4.23 9.44
CA GLY A 347 -13.79 -5.56 8.85
C GLY A 347 -13.46 -6.60 9.90
N CYS A 348 -13.89 -7.83 9.65
CA CYS A 348 -13.53 -8.98 10.47
C CYS A 348 -12.88 -10.08 9.63
N ASN A 349 -11.62 -10.35 9.95
CA ASN A 349 -10.80 -11.40 9.36
C ASN A 349 -10.79 -12.63 10.28
N ILE A 350 -11.29 -13.74 9.74
CA ILE A 350 -11.30 -15.03 10.44
C ILE A 350 -9.99 -15.75 10.15
N ASP A 351 -9.20 -15.93 11.20
CA ASP A 351 -7.93 -16.65 11.15
C ASP A 351 -8.00 -17.83 12.11
N GLU A 352 -8.00 -19.05 11.54
CA GLU A 352 -8.08 -20.29 12.32
C GLU A 352 -6.79 -20.59 13.12
N VAL A 353 -5.70 -19.87 12.85
CA VAL A 353 -4.45 -19.96 13.61
C VAL A 353 -4.55 -19.23 14.96
N ILE A 354 -5.46 -18.25 15.08
CA ILE A 354 -5.68 -17.52 16.34
C ILE A 354 -6.38 -18.44 17.35
N PRO A 355 -5.93 -18.49 18.62
CA PRO A 355 -6.61 -19.25 19.67
C PRO A 355 -8.09 -18.87 19.83
N ASP A 356 -8.94 -19.85 20.13
CA ASP A 356 -10.39 -19.68 20.25
C ASP A 356 -10.81 -18.64 21.30
N ASP A 357 -9.97 -18.36 22.29
CA ASP A 357 -10.21 -17.42 23.37
C ASP A 357 -9.48 -16.08 23.21
N GLU A 358 -8.84 -15.83 22.06
CA GLU A 358 -8.10 -14.60 21.77
C GLU A 358 -8.75 -13.83 20.60
N LEU A 359 -8.57 -12.51 20.61
CA LEU A 359 -8.83 -11.66 19.45
C LEU A 359 -7.91 -10.45 19.46
N SER A 360 -7.70 -9.87 18.29
CA SER A 360 -6.95 -8.63 18.12
C SER A 360 -7.74 -7.62 17.31
N VAL A 361 -7.53 -6.34 17.62
CA VAL A 361 -8.15 -5.22 16.94
C VAL A 361 -7.06 -4.23 16.56
N THR A 362 -7.08 -3.81 15.30
CA THR A 362 -6.30 -2.68 14.79
C THR A 362 -7.27 -1.57 14.41
N VAL A 363 -7.05 -0.38 14.94
CA VAL A 363 -7.85 0.81 14.72
C VAL A 363 -6.97 1.84 14.03
N VAL A 364 -7.43 2.40 12.93
CA VAL A 364 -6.80 3.55 12.28
C VAL A 364 -7.80 4.69 12.27
N ILE A 365 -7.45 5.80 12.90
CA ILE A 365 -8.28 7.00 12.99
C ILE A 365 -7.68 8.04 12.07
N ALA A 366 -8.46 8.45 11.09
CA ALA A 366 -8.09 9.36 10.02
C ALA A 366 -8.48 10.81 10.31
N GLU A 367 -7.74 11.74 9.72
CA GLU A 367 -7.95 13.19 9.80
C GLU A 367 -7.93 13.70 11.24
N VAL A 368 -6.84 13.36 11.92
CA VAL A 368 -6.57 13.81 13.29
C VAL A 368 -5.60 14.99 13.29
N LYS A 369 -5.67 15.82 14.32
CA LYS A 369 -4.68 16.88 14.53
C LYS A 369 -3.38 16.26 15.05
N SER A 370 -2.39 16.15 14.18
CA SER A 370 -1.04 15.71 14.58
C SER A 370 -0.22 16.91 15.06
N PRO A 371 0.31 16.88 16.31
CA PRO A 371 1.20 17.94 16.80
C PRO A 371 2.53 17.98 16.05
N TYR A 372 2.88 16.91 15.32
CA TYR A 372 4.12 16.81 14.55
C TYR A 372 4.01 17.42 13.14
N LEU A 373 2.80 17.74 12.69
CA LEU A 373 2.52 18.35 11.37
C LEU A 373 1.93 19.76 11.49
N THR A 374 1.82 20.29 12.71
CA THR A 374 1.58 21.71 12.96
C THR A 374 2.84 22.52 12.68
N LYS A 375 2.68 23.77 12.21
CA LYS A 375 3.80 24.59 11.73
C LYS A 375 4.89 24.74 12.80
N PRO A 376 6.19 24.72 12.42
CA PRO A 376 7.33 24.74 13.35
C PRO A 376 7.36 25.91 14.34
N ASP A 377 6.72 27.04 13.99
CA ASP A 377 6.71 28.24 14.82
C ASP A 377 5.82 28.11 16.08
N ASP A 378 4.94 27.10 16.15
CA ASP A 378 3.94 26.98 17.22
C ASP A 378 4.30 25.96 18.32
N ILE A 379 5.30 25.08 18.13
CA ILE A 379 5.63 24.00 19.09
C ILE A 379 7.14 23.81 19.22
N SER A 380 7.67 23.87 20.45
CA SER A 380 9.10 23.59 20.69
C SER A 380 9.37 22.08 20.67
N ILE A 381 10.58 21.69 20.28
CA ILE A 381 10.93 20.26 20.19
C ILE A 381 11.00 19.63 21.58
N GLU A 382 11.32 20.41 22.62
CA GLU A 382 11.18 19.94 24.00
C GLU A 382 9.73 19.63 24.38
N ALA A 383 8.74 20.34 23.81
CA ALA A 383 7.33 20.02 24.02
C ALA A 383 6.95 18.71 23.33
N LEU A 384 7.44 18.45 22.10
CA LEU A 384 7.22 17.18 21.39
C LEU A 384 7.82 15.96 22.12
N TRP A 385 8.79 16.17 23.01
CA TRP A 385 9.40 15.10 23.80
C TRP A 385 8.83 14.94 25.20
N ARG A 386 8.16 15.97 25.75
CA ARG A 386 7.72 16.00 27.15
C ARG A 386 6.23 15.77 27.32
N ASP A 387 5.44 16.19 26.34
CA ASP A 387 3.98 16.08 26.33
C ASP A 387 3.53 15.01 25.33
#